data_AF-A0A7S1CVG7-F1
#
_entry.id   AF-A0A7S1CVG7-F1
#
_cell.length_a   1.000
_cell.length_b   1.000
_cell.length_c   1.000
_cell.angle_alpha   90.00
_cell.angle_beta   90.00
_cell.angle_gamma   90.00
#
_symmetry.space_group_name_H-M   'P 1'
#
loop_
_entity.id
_entity.type
_entity.pdbx_description
1 polymer ?
#
loop_
_entity_poly.entity_id
_entity_poly.type
_entity_poly.pdbx_seq_one_letter_code
_entity_poly.pdbx_strand_id
1 'polypeptide(L)'
;DDPYYYLQYALDESERAQPGLSGLESHSLLPLDEDGRVIRLDSFAKFLAPGFRLGWATASESIIEKLAMQIQSETLGGNMMSQSIVAAMMEHWGYHGLEAYVRRMQKLYSDKAAL
;
A
#
# COMPACT_ATOMS: atom_id res chain seq x y z
N ASP A 1 8.43 -1.25 -7.28
CA ASP A 1 7.43 -2.22 -6.77
C ASP A 1 7.77 -2.47 -5.31
N ASP A 2 6.88 -2.10 -4.38
CA ASP A 2 7.09 -2.32 -2.95
C ASP A 2 5.81 -2.87 -2.28
N PRO A 3 5.54 -4.18 -2.44
CA PRO A 3 4.33 -4.80 -1.88
C PRO A 3 4.37 -4.90 -0.35
N TYR A 4 5.52 -4.68 0.29
CA TYR A 4 5.71 -4.77 1.75
C TYR A 4 5.86 -3.39 2.41
N TYR A 5 5.71 -2.30 1.66
CA TYR A 5 5.84 -0.92 2.15
C TYR A 5 5.09 -0.65 3.47
N TYR A 6 3.87 -1.17 3.61
CA TYR A 6 3.05 -0.98 4.82
C TYR A 6 3.44 -1.87 6.00
N LEU A 7 4.32 -2.84 5.79
CA LEU A 7 4.76 -3.81 6.79
C LEU A 7 6.16 -3.51 7.35
N GLN A 8 6.73 -2.33 7.05
CA GLN A 8 8.01 -1.91 7.63
C GLN A 8 7.89 -1.81 9.16
N TYR A 9 8.88 -2.31 9.88
CA TYR A 9 8.96 -2.28 11.34
C TYR A 9 10.38 -1.94 11.79
N ALA A 10 10.51 -1.41 13.01
CA ALA A 10 11.81 -1.12 13.61
C ALA A 10 12.55 -2.43 13.94
N LEU A 11 13.84 -2.48 13.63
CA LEU A 11 14.72 -3.62 13.94
C LEU A 11 15.29 -3.55 15.36
N ASP A 12 15.38 -2.35 15.93
CA ASP A 12 15.96 -2.14 17.25
C ASP A 12 14.92 -2.31 18.36
N GLU A 13 15.13 -3.28 19.27
CA GLU A 13 14.18 -3.60 20.34
C GLU A 13 13.93 -2.44 21.32
N SER A 14 14.84 -1.46 21.38
CA SER A 14 14.70 -0.23 22.15
C SER A 14 13.69 0.76 21.55
N GLU A 15 13.40 0.67 20.25
CA GLU A 15 12.42 1.49 19.54
C GLU A 15 11.14 0.68 19.28
N ARG A 16 10.44 0.28 20.33
CA ARG A 16 9.21 -0.54 20.23
C ARG A 16 8.02 0.14 19.55
N ALA A 17 8.15 1.41 19.15
CA ALA A 17 7.09 2.13 18.48
C ALA A 17 7.11 1.77 16.98
N GLN A 18 6.12 0.97 16.56
CA GLN A 18 5.93 0.67 15.14
C GLN A 18 5.77 1.98 14.35
N PRO A 19 6.30 2.07 13.11
CA PRO A 19 6.34 3.34 12.38
C PRO A 19 4.94 3.90 12.03
N GLY A 20 3.91 3.05 11.96
CA GLY A 20 2.59 3.44 11.49
C GLY A 20 2.63 3.86 10.02
N LEU A 21 1.66 4.65 9.56
CA LEU A 21 1.65 5.21 8.21
C LEU A 21 2.65 6.37 8.06
N SER A 22 2.76 7.23 9.07
CA SER A 22 3.60 8.43 9.02
C SER A 22 5.10 8.12 8.97
N GLY A 23 5.53 6.99 9.53
CA GLY A 23 6.94 6.57 9.52
C GLY A 23 7.41 5.93 8.21
N LEU A 24 6.56 5.85 7.18
CA LEU A 24 6.88 5.12 5.94
C LEU A 24 7.51 5.99 4.85
N GLU A 25 7.43 7.32 4.96
CA GLU A 25 7.80 8.24 3.87
C GLU A 25 9.22 8.01 3.33
N SER A 26 10.19 7.70 4.21
CA SER A 26 11.59 7.44 3.85
C SER A 26 11.80 6.16 3.04
N HIS A 27 10.78 5.29 2.93
CA HIS A 27 10.85 4.00 2.25
C HIS A 27 10.31 4.07 0.81
N SER A 28 9.92 5.27 0.34
CA SER A 28 9.44 5.46 -1.04
C SER A 28 10.36 6.36 -1.85
N LEU A 29 10.47 6.11 -3.15
CA LEU A 29 11.15 7.01 -4.09
C LEU A 29 10.26 8.17 -4.54
N LEU A 30 8.94 8.09 -4.33
CA LEU A 30 7.99 9.12 -4.76
C LEU A 30 8.27 10.51 -4.16
N PRO A 31 8.59 10.65 -2.86
CA PRO A 31 8.93 11.95 -2.29
C PRO A 31 10.20 12.59 -2.89
N LEU A 32 11.05 11.80 -3.56
CA LEU A 32 12.27 12.26 -4.23
C LEU A 32 12.06 12.58 -5.71
N ASP A 33 10.87 12.33 -6.25
CA ASP A 33 10.58 12.45 -7.68
C ASP A 33 10.16 13.87 -8.07
N GLU A 34 11.14 14.72 -8.40
CA GLU A 34 10.89 16.07 -8.91
C GLU A 34 10.53 16.08 -10.40
N ASP A 35 10.97 15.06 -11.15
CA ASP A 35 10.87 14.98 -12.61
C ASP A 35 9.66 14.16 -13.11
N GLY A 36 8.89 13.52 -12.21
CA GLY A 36 7.74 12.68 -12.57
C GLY A 36 8.13 11.36 -13.24
N ARG A 37 9.30 10.80 -12.91
CA ARG A 37 9.88 9.57 -13.50
C ARG A 37 9.50 8.32 -12.71
N VAL A 38 9.04 8.46 -11.48
CA VAL A 38 8.74 7.34 -10.60
C VAL A 38 7.34 6.80 -10.89
N ILE A 39 7.27 5.49 -11.10
CA ILE A 39 6.03 4.72 -11.12
C ILE A 39 6.04 3.83 -9.88
N ARG A 40 5.23 4.21 -8.88
CA ARG A 40 4.99 3.37 -7.71
C ARG A 40 3.81 2.44 -7.99
N LEU A 41 3.99 1.18 -7.62
CA LEU A 41 2.96 0.16 -7.67
C LEU A 41 2.74 -0.34 -6.24
N ASP A 42 1.48 -0.37 -5.83
CA ASP A 42 1.05 -0.83 -4.53
C ASP A 42 -0.02 -1.93 -4.68
N SER A 43 -0.15 -2.77 -3.66
CA SER A 43 -1.10 -3.88 -3.67
C SER A 43 -1.73 -4.15 -2.31
N PHE A 44 -3.00 -4.56 -2.34
CA PHE A 44 -3.68 -5.09 -1.16
C PHE A 44 -3.25 -6.53 -0.83
N ALA A 45 -2.39 -7.18 -1.63
CA ALA A 45 -2.09 -8.59 -1.48
C ALA A 45 -1.35 -8.95 -0.18
N LYS A 46 -0.40 -8.11 0.25
CA LYS A 46 0.35 -8.29 1.51
C LYS A 46 -0.18 -7.41 2.63
N PHE A 47 -1.00 -6.42 2.27
CA PHE A 47 -1.60 -5.50 3.21
C PHE A 47 -2.93 -6.00 3.78
N LEU A 48 -3.81 -6.59 2.95
CA LEU A 48 -5.11 -7.14 3.35
C LEU A 48 -5.18 -8.65 3.11
N ALA A 49 -5.22 -9.06 1.84
CA ALA A 49 -5.22 -10.45 1.42
C ALA A 49 -4.96 -10.55 -0.09
N PRO A 50 -4.21 -11.57 -0.56
CA PRO A 50 -3.92 -11.76 -1.99
C PRO A 50 -5.16 -12.07 -2.83
N GLY A 51 -6.22 -12.61 -2.21
CA GLY A 51 -7.46 -13.01 -2.88
C GLY A 51 -8.26 -11.84 -3.47
N PHE A 52 -8.06 -10.61 -2.99
CA PHE A 52 -8.75 -9.44 -3.54
C PHE A 52 -8.31 -9.13 -4.97
N ARG A 53 -7.09 -9.50 -5.38
CA ARG A 53 -6.52 -9.17 -6.71
C ARG A 53 -6.63 -7.67 -7.04
N LEU A 54 -6.43 -6.82 -6.02
CA LEU A 54 -6.49 -5.37 -6.15
C LEU A 54 -5.14 -4.72 -5.82
N GLY A 55 -4.84 -3.67 -6.55
CA GLY A 55 -3.69 -2.80 -6.38
C GLY A 55 -3.93 -1.49 -7.11
N TRP A 56 -2.99 -0.57 -6.98
CA TRP A 56 -3.04 0.74 -7.63
C TRP A 56 -1.64 1.18 -8.05
N ALA A 57 -1.60 2.17 -8.93
CA ALA A 57 -0.37 2.80 -9.39
C ALA A 57 -0.40 4.30 -9.06
N THR A 58 0.76 4.85 -8.72
CA THR A 58 0.97 6.28 -8.52
C THR A 58 2.16 6.69 -9.38
N ALA A 59 1.91 7.59 -10.33
CA ALA A 59 2.89 8.09 -11.29
C ALA A 59 2.44 9.45 -11.85
N SER A 60 3.23 10.06 -12.72
CA SER A 60 2.83 11.27 -13.45
C SER A 60 1.58 11.02 -14.29
N GLU A 61 0.75 12.05 -14.45
CA GLU A 61 -0.55 11.98 -15.12
C GLU A 61 -0.44 11.36 -16.52
N SER A 62 0.53 11.81 -17.31
CA SER A 62 0.78 11.29 -18.67
C SER A 62 1.06 9.79 -18.74
N ILE A 63 1.59 9.19 -17.66
CA ILE A 63 1.84 7.75 -17.54
C ILE A 63 0.54 7.05 -17.11
N ILE A 64 -0.16 7.61 -16.12
CA ILE A 64 -1.43 7.06 -15.61
C ILE A 64 -2.48 6.98 -16.72
N GLU A 65 -2.60 8.00 -17.58
CA GLU A 65 -3.52 7.99 -18.71
C GLU A 65 -3.26 6.81 -19.66
N LYS A 66 -1.99 6.59 -20.02
CA LYS A 66 -1.59 5.47 -20.90
C LYS A 66 -1.83 4.13 -20.24
N LEU A 67 -1.50 3.99 -18.95
CA LEU A 67 -1.76 2.77 -18.18
C LEU A 67 -3.26 2.48 -18.09
N ALA A 68 -4.09 3.50 -17.83
CA ALA A 68 -5.53 3.35 -17.77
C ALA A 68 -6.12 2.89 -19.11
N MET A 69 -5.68 3.47 -20.23
CA MET A 69 -6.10 3.05 -21.57
C MET A 69 -5.74 1.59 -21.83
N GLN A 70 -4.52 1.16 -21.47
CA GLN A 70 -4.08 -0.22 -21.66
C GLN A 70 -4.87 -1.20 -20.78
N ILE A 71 -5.06 -0.89 -19.49
CA ILE A 71 -5.84 -1.72 -18.57
C ILE A 71 -7.29 -1.87 -19.04
N GLN A 72 -7.91 -0.79 -19.51
CA GLN A 72 -9.26 -0.83 -20.06
C GLN A 72 -9.35 -1.72 -21.30
N SER A 73 -8.32 -1.70 -22.16
CA SER A 73 -8.28 -2.54 -23.37
C SER A 73 -8.11 -4.03 -23.06
N GLU A 74 -7.40 -4.39 -21.99
CA GLU A 74 -7.05 -5.79 -21.70
C GLU A 74 -8.02 -6.45 -20.72
N THR A 75 -8.29 -5.79 -19.59
CA THR A 75 -8.98 -6.41 -18.44
C THR A 75 -10.27 -5.70 -18.05
N LEU A 76 -10.62 -4.58 -18.70
CA LEU A 76 -11.76 -3.73 -18.35
C LEU A 76 -11.74 -3.23 -16.89
N GLY A 77 -10.61 -3.35 -16.19
CA GLY A 77 -10.43 -2.95 -14.79
C GLY A 77 -10.38 -4.11 -13.79
N GLY A 78 -10.31 -3.78 -12.49
CA GLY A 78 -10.27 -4.76 -11.40
C GLY A 78 -11.64 -5.34 -11.04
N ASN A 79 -11.67 -6.41 -10.24
CA ASN A 79 -12.92 -7.02 -9.76
C ASN A 79 -13.80 -6.02 -8.98
N MET A 80 -14.97 -5.68 -9.53
CA MET A 80 -15.90 -4.70 -8.95
C MET A 80 -16.33 -5.06 -7.52
N MET A 81 -16.60 -6.33 -7.23
CA MET A 81 -17.00 -6.76 -5.88
C MET A 81 -15.88 -6.53 -4.87
N SER A 82 -14.65 -6.89 -5.25
CA SER A 82 -13.47 -6.62 -4.41
C SER A 82 -13.29 -5.12 -4.20
N GLN A 83 -13.50 -4.29 -5.24
CA GLN A 83 -13.40 -2.83 -5.13
C GLN A 83 -14.45 -2.29 -4.15
N SER A 84 -15.70 -2.73 -4.25
CA SER A 84 -16.77 -2.30 -3.33
C SER A 84 -16.49 -2.69 -1.88
N ILE A 85 -16.02 -3.91 -1.63
CA ILE A 85 -15.68 -4.38 -0.27
C ILE A 85 -14.54 -3.56 0.31
N VAL A 86 -13.45 -3.38 -0.45
CA VAL A 86 -12.29 -2.62 0.02
C VAL A 86 -12.68 -1.16 0.23
N ALA A 87 -13.46 -0.55 -0.68
CA ALA A 87 -13.93 0.83 -0.53
C ALA A 87 -14.77 1.02 0.74
N ALA A 88 -15.78 0.17 0.97
CA ALA A 88 -16.61 0.24 2.17
C ALA A 88 -15.80 0.03 3.46
N MET A 89 -14.80 -0.85 3.43
CA MET A 89 -13.91 -1.08 4.57
C MET A 89 -13.02 0.14 4.84
N MET A 90 -12.43 0.74 3.80
CA MET A 90 -11.60 1.94 3.95
C MET A 90 -12.42 3.13 4.46
N GLU A 91 -13.65 3.30 3.97
CA GLU A 91 -14.58 4.33 4.45
C GLU A 91 -14.96 4.10 5.92
N HIS A 92 -15.26 2.86 6.30
CA HIS A 92 -15.59 2.51 7.68
C HIS A 92 -14.41 2.69 8.64
N TRP A 93 -13.20 2.28 8.24
CA TRP A 93 -11.99 2.46 9.04
C TRP A 93 -11.60 3.94 9.17
N GLY A 94 -11.75 4.70 8.08
CA GLY A 94 -11.15 6.01 7.95
C GLY A 94 -9.63 5.97 8.18
N TYR A 95 -9.04 7.15 8.34
CA TYR A 95 -7.60 7.25 8.59
C TYR A 95 -7.17 6.57 9.89
N HIS A 96 -7.92 6.78 10.98
CA HIS A 96 -7.58 6.24 12.29
C HIS A 96 -7.64 4.70 12.35
N GLY A 97 -8.65 4.09 11.73
CA GLY A 97 -8.76 2.64 11.66
C GLY A 97 -7.66 2.02 10.80
N LEU A 98 -7.32 2.67 9.68
CA LEU A 98 -6.22 2.25 8.81
C LEU A 98 -4.87 2.31 9.55
N GLU A 99 -4.60 3.42 10.25
CA GLU A 99 -3.39 3.61 11.05
C GLU A 99 -3.26 2.53 12.14
N ALA A 100 -4.35 2.28 12.87
CA ALA A 100 -4.39 1.23 13.89
C ALA A 100 -4.17 -0.17 13.29
N TYR A 101 -4.74 -0.43 12.10
CA TYR A 101 -4.54 -1.67 11.37
C TYR A 101 -3.06 -1.85 10.97
N VAL A 102 -2.45 -0.85 10.36
CA VAL A 102 -1.05 -0.85 9.92
C VAL A 102 -0.13 -1.14 11.10
N ARG A 103 -0.27 -0.40 12.21
CA ARG A 103 0.54 -0.61 13.42
C ARG A 103 0.43 -2.03 13.97
N ARG A 104 -0.78 -2.60 13.97
CA ARG A 104 -1.00 -3.99 14.39
C ARG A 104 -0.27 -4.98 13.48
N MET A 105 -0.32 -4.76 12.16
CA MET A 105 0.37 -5.61 11.19
C MET A 105 1.88 -5.51 11.32
N GLN A 106 2.43 -4.30 11.44
CA GLN A 106 3.86 -4.07 11.65
C GLN A 106 4.35 -4.77 12.93
N LYS A 107 3.60 -4.63 14.03
CA LYS A 107 3.91 -5.37 15.27
C LYS A 107 3.90 -6.89 15.06
N LEU A 108 2.86 -7.43 14.41
CA LEU A 108 2.74 -8.86 14.16
C LEU A 108 3.93 -9.40 13.35
N TYR A 109 4.37 -8.68 12.32
CA TYR A 109 5.51 -9.09 11.50
C TYR A 109 6.85 -8.90 12.22
N SER A 110 6.99 -7.85 13.02
CA SER A 110 8.14 -7.64 13.91
C SER A 110 8.29 -8.80 14.92
N ASP A 111 7.20 -9.16 15.62
CA ASP A 111 7.20 -10.27 16.58
C ASP A 111 7.60 -11.60 15.89
N LYS A 112 7.13 -11.82 14.66
CA LYS A 112 7.45 -13.03 13.88
C LYS A 112 8.89 -13.07 13.38
N ALA A 113 9.50 -11.92 13.10
CA ALA A 113 10.88 -11.83 12.65
C ALA A 113 11.88 -12.05 13.79
N ALA A 114 11.47 -11.85 15.04
CA ALA A 114 12.28 -12.08 16.24
C ALA A 114 12.25 -13.55 16.73
N LEU A 115 11.39 -14.40 16.14
CA LEU A 115 11.33 -15.86 16.39
C LEU A 115 12.35 -16.60 15.52
#